data_AF-A0A1X7R2D6-F1
#
_entry.id   AF-A0A1X7R2D6-F1
#
_cell.length_a   1.000
_cell.length_b   1.000
_cell.length_c   1.000
_cell.angle_alpha   90.00
_cell.angle_beta   90.00
_cell.angle_gamma   90.00
#
_symmetry.space_group_name_H-M   'P 1'
#
loop_
_entity.id
_entity.type
_entity.pdbx_description
1 polymer ?
#
loop_
_entity_poly.entity_id
_entity_poly.type
_entity_poly.pdbx_seq_one_letter_code
_entity_poly.pdbx_strand_id
1 'polypeptide(L)'
;MAAGDLNLLKSWNPKLMKNRKKVWQTEQDLLTEEQKFKERQKELDKEHDLQNLLSSSKDNQLKQKKLSGLEWMYDERMNKDENEEYLLGQKKLDIKVINKDNKEIESTIIEEQKIKKLKFDYSNDDPMSKFNKVSKIHKKKNKISKKPSSTNKQKQKFSKNSFDY
;
A
#
# COMPACT_ATOMS: atom_id res chain seq x y z
N MET A 1 1.35 11.41 -58.25
CA MET A 1 0.28 11.74 -57.29
C MET A 1 0.67 11.25 -55.90
N ALA A 2 1.25 12.11 -55.05
CA ALA A 2 1.34 11.90 -53.60
C ALA A 2 1.65 13.24 -52.93
N ALA A 3 0.78 14.24 -53.12
CA ALA A 3 0.85 15.49 -52.38
C ALA A 3 0.15 15.30 -51.03
N GLY A 4 0.81 14.55 -50.12
CA GLY A 4 0.41 14.50 -48.71
C GLY A 4 0.91 15.74 -47.99
N ASP A 5 0.15 16.24 -47.00
CA ASP A 5 0.58 17.37 -46.17
C ASP A 5 1.92 17.04 -45.49
N LEU A 6 2.97 17.78 -45.89
CA LEU A 6 4.34 17.64 -45.42
C LEU A 6 4.43 17.71 -43.89
N ASN A 7 3.50 18.39 -43.24
CA ASN A 7 3.50 18.50 -41.79
C ASN A 7 3.18 17.19 -41.08
N LEU A 8 2.51 16.22 -41.72
CA LEU A 8 2.28 14.91 -41.11
C LEU A 8 3.57 14.09 -40.99
N LEU A 9 4.62 14.45 -41.74
CA LEU A 9 5.93 13.82 -41.62
C LEU A 9 6.77 14.46 -40.48
N LYS A 10 6.30 15.57 -39.88
CA LYS A 10 7.03 16.26 -38.81
C LYS A 10 6.64 15.70 -37.44
N SER A 11 7.64 15.35 -36.65
CA SER A 11 7.46 14.75 -35.32
C SER A 11 6.82 15.68 -34.28
N TRP A 12 6.92 16.99 -34.47
CA TRP A 12 6.34 18.00 -33.56
C TRP A 12 4.87 18.32 -33.88
N ASN A 13 4.31 17.84 -35.00
CA ASN A 13 2.95 18.17 -35.40
C ASN A 13 1.93 17.60 -34.38
N PRO A 14 1.09 18.42 -33.73
CA PRO A 14 0.13 17.95 -32.73
C PRO A 14 -0.97 17.07 -33.34
N LYS A 15 -1.25 17.22 -34.64
CA LYS A 15 -2.27 16.44 -35.34
C LYS A 15 -1.86 14.98 -35.56
N LEU A 16 -0.57 14.66 -35.47
CA LEU A 16 -0.06 13.30 -35.61
C LEU A 16 -0.66 12.39 -34.53
N MET A 17 -1.18 11.22 -34.93
CA MET A 17 -1.82 10.27 -34.00
C MET A 17 -0.95 9.88 -32.81
N LYS A 18 0.37 9.79 -33.01
CA LYS A 18 1.34 9.49 -31.94
C LYS A 18 1.37 10.59 -30.87
N ASN A 19 1.28 11.85 -31.27
CA ASN A 19 1.31 12.98 -30.34
C ASN A 19 -0.02 13.16 -29.64
N ARG A 20 -1.13 13.01 -30.37
CA ARG A 20 -2.47 12.96 -29.77
C ARG A 20 -2.58 11.86 -28.71
N LYS A 21 -2.01 10.68 -28.97
CA LYS A 21 -1.95 9.60 -27.99
C LYS A 21 -1.16 9.98 -26.74
N LYS A 22 -0.01 10.65 -26.89
CA LYS A 22 0.78 11.12 -25.74
C LYS A 22 0.01 12.13 -24.90
N VAL A 23 -0.61 13.12 -25.56
CA VAL A 23 -1.45 14.13 -24.89
C VAL A 23 -2.60 13.47 -24.14
N TRP A 24 -3.31 12.54 -24.80
CA TRP A 24 -4.40 11.80 -24.17
C TRP A 24 -3.93 10.98 -22.95
N GLN A 25 -2.77 10.33 -23.03
CA GLN A 25 -2.20 9.61 -21.88
C GLN A 25 -1.90 10.54 -20.71
N THR A 26 -1.29 11.70 -20.98
CA THR A 26 -1.00 12.68 -19.93
C THR A 26 -2.26 13.29 -19.33
N GLU A 27 -3.28 13.56 -20.15
CA GLU A 27 -4.59 14.06 -19.67
C GLU A 27 -5.30 13.00 -18.82
N GLN A 28 -5.24 11.74 -19.24
CA GLN A 28 -5.82 10.64 -18.50
C GLN A 28 -5.13 10.47 -17.13
N ASP A 29 -3.80 10.50 -17.10
CA ASP A 29 -3.04 10.42 -15.85
C ASP A 29 -3.39 11.58 -14.91
N LEU A 30 -3.43 12.82 -15.42
CA LEU A 30 -3.85 14.00 -14.65
C LEU A 30 -5.28 13.88 -14.10
N LEU A 31 -6.21 13.34 -14.88
CA LEU A 31 -7.59 13.13 -14.45
C LEU A 31 -7.66 12.11 -13.30
N THR A 32 -6.84 11.05 -13.35
CA THR A 32 -6.76 10.09 -12.24
C THR A 32 -6.14 10.69 -10.98
N GLU A 33 -5.16 11.58 -11.13
CA GLU A 33 -4.55 12.30 -10.00
C GLU A 33 -5.55 13.27 -9.37
N GLU A 34 -6.28 14.02 -10.18
CA GLU A 34 -7.33 14.94 -9.73
C GLU A 34 -8.44 14.19 -8.99
N GLN A 35 -8.86 13.02 -9.48
CA GLN A 35 -9.85 12.19 -8.81
C GLN A 35 -9.38 11.75 -7.41
N LYS A 36 -8.13 11.28 -7.29
CA LYS A 36 -7.53 10.92 -5.98
C LYS A 36 -7.41 12.12 -5.06
N PHE A 37 -7.11 13.29 -5.61
CA PHE A 37 -7.04 14.53 -4.83
C PHE A 37 -8.42 14.92 -4.30
N LYS A 38 -9.47 14.84 -5.13
CA LYS A 38 -10.86 15.10 -4.72
C LYS A 38 -11.35 14.14 -3.65
N GLU A 39 -10.99 12.86 -3.75
CA GLU A 39 -11.30 11.86 -2.72
C GLU A 39 -10.68 12.25 -1.37
N ARG A 40 -9.39 12.58 -1.35
CA ARG A 40 -8.71 13.05 -0.14
C ARG A 40 -9.29 14.35 0.40
N GLN A 41 -9.63 15.31 -0.46
CA GLN A 41 -10.26 16.55 -0.02
C GLN A 41 -11.59 16.27 0.69
N LYS A 42 -12.39 15.34 0.15
CA LYS A 42 -13.65 14.94 0.75
C LYS A 42 -13.47 14.23 2.09
N GLU A 43 -12.37 13.49 2.30
CA GLU A 43 -12.03 12.91 3.61
C GLU A 43 -11.70 14.00 4.63
N LEU A 44 -10.85 14.96 4.25
CA LEU A 44 -10.50 16.10 5.10
C LEU A 44 -11.72 16.94 5.48
N ASP A 45 -12.62 17.21 4.53
CA ASP A 45 -13.83 17.99 4.80
C ASP A 45 -14.74 17.25 5.81
N LYS A 46 -14.85 15.92 5.72
CA LYS A 46 -15.60 15.12 6.71
C LYS A 46 -14.95 15.14 8.10
N GLU A 47 -13.63 15.04 8.16
CA GLU A 47 -12.89 15.14 9.42
C GLU A 47 -13.09 16.52 10.06
N HIS A 48 -13.03 17.57 9.25
CA HIS A 48 -13.29 18.94 9.66
C HIS A 48 -14.73 19.12 10.17
N ASP A 49 -15.74 18.60 9.47
CA ASP A 49 -17.14 18.68 9.89
C ASP A 49 -17.37 17.95 11.22
N LEU A 50 -16.79 16.77 11.39
CA LEU A 50 -16.87 16.00 12.63
C LEU A 50 -16.19 16.75 13.78
N GLN A 51 -15.01 17.32 13.54
CA GLN A 51 -14.29 18.12 14.51
C GLN A 51 -15.08 19.37 14.91
N ASN A 52 -15.73 20.04 13.96
CA ASN A 52 -16.54 21.23 14.22
C ASN A 52 -17.79 20.89 15.05
N LEU A 53 -18.47 19.78 14.75
CA LEU A 53 -19.59 19.28 15.55
C LEU A 53 -19.15 18.95 16.99
N LEU A 54 -18.02 18.25 17.13
CA LEU A 54 -17.46 17.90 18.44
C LEU A 54 -17.06 19.16 19.23
N SER A 55 -16.46 20.16 18.58
CA SER A 55 -16.12 21.43 19.21
C SER A 55 -17.37 22.17 19.67
N SER A 56 -18.38 22.29 18.80
CA SER A 56 -19.64 22.98 19.10
C SER A 56 -20.41 22.34 20.26
N SER A 57 -20.40 21.00 20.36
CA SER A 57 -21.00 20.30 21.50
C SER A 57 -20.22 20.50 22.80
N LYS A 58 -18.89 20.62 22.74
CA LYS A 58 -18.03 20.83 23.92
C LYS A 58 -18.10 22.26 24.44
N ASP A 59 -18.27 23.24 23.55
CA ASP A 59 -18.38 24.66 23.94
C ASP A 59 -19.65 24.93 24.78
N ASN A 60 -20.69 24.10 24.66
CA ASN A 60 -21.87 24.13 25.52
C ASN A 60 -21.68 23.43 26.88
N GLN A 61 -20.64 22.59 27.06
CA GLN A 61 -20.49 21.79 28.29
C GLN A 61 -19.22 22.04 29.12
N LEU A 62 -18.05 22.43 28.58
CA LEU A 62 -16.90 22.87 29.40
C LEU A 62 -15.71 23.24 28.52
N LYS A 63 -15.17 24.46 28.70
CA LYS A 63 -13.97 25.02 28.05
C LYS A 63 -12.63 24.26 28.29
N GLN A 64 -12.61 23.01 28.76
CA GLN A 64 -11.39 22.41 29.35
C GLN A 64 -11.08 20.95 28.95
N LYS A 65 -11.43 20.51 27.73
CA LYS A 65 -11.02 19.16 27.27
C LYS A 65 -10.38 19.18 25.89
N LYS A 66 -9.22 19.83 25.81
CA LYS A 66 -8.36 19.75 24.64
C LYS A 66 -7.32 18.62 24.81
N LEU A 67 -7.44 17.63 23.94
CA LEU A 67 -6.33 17.02 23.18
C LEU A 67 -5.35 16.05 23.85
N SER A 68 -5.64 15.43 25.01
CA SER A 68 -4.64 14.50 25.58
C SER A 68 -4.64 13.09 24.98
N GLY A 69 -5.69 12.63 24.27
CA GLY A 69 -5.80 11.21 23.86
C GLY A 69 -5.92 10.21 25.02
N LEU A 70 -5.55 10.61 26.24
CA LEU A 70 -5.73 9.92 27.52
C LEU A 70 -7.14 10.13 28.10
N GLU A 71 -8.10 10.60 27.29
CA GLU A 71 -9.49 10.77 27.78
C GLU A 71 -10.12 9.42 28.12
N TRP A 72 -9.79 8.35 27.39
CA TRP A 72 -10.22 6.99 27.74
C TRP A 72 -9.58 6.49 29.05
N MET A 73 -8.39 6.99 29.41
CA MET A 73 -7.66 6.59 30.60
C MET A 73 -8.08 7.39 31.85
N TYR A 74 -8.46 8.65 31.67
CA TYR A 74 -8.86 9.57 32.75
C TYR A 74 -10.35 9.86 32.81
N ASP A 75 -11.21 9.13 32.09
CA ASP A 75 -12.66 9.16 32.37
C ASP A 75 -12.94 8.37 33.66
N GLU A 76 -12.50 8.95 34.79
CA GLU A 76 -12.65 8.40 36.13
C GLU A 76 -14.13 8.26 36.55
N ARG A 77 -15.06 8.86 35.79
CA ARG A 77 -16.50 8.82 36.07
C ARG A 77 -17.13 7.45 35.83
N MET A 78 -16.58 6.65 34.91
CA MET A 78 -17.12 5.31 34.64
C MET A 78 -16.55 4.25 35.59
N ASN A 79 -15.41 4.53 36.22
CA ASN A 79 -14.66 3.53 36.99
C ASN A 79 -14.57 3.84 38.49
N LYS A 80 -14.89 5.05 38.96
CA LYS A 80 -14.81 5.38 40.40
C LYS A 80 -15.76 4.54 41.24
N ASP A 81 -17.04 4.50 40.91
CA ASP A 81 -18.03 3.82 41.73
C ASP A 81 -17.80 2.30 41.76
N GLU A 82 -17.46 1.69 40.61
CA GLU A 82 -17.18 0.26 40.53
C GLU A 82 -15.87 -0.11 41.23
N ASN A 83 -14.79 0.64 41.00
CA ASN A 83 -13.51 0.38 41.67
C ASN A 83 -13.63 0.58 43.18
N GLU A 84 -14.31 1.63 43.65
CA GLU A 84 -14.53 1.87 45.07
C GLU A 84 -15.34 0.72 45.71
N GLU A 85 -16.38 0.21 45.04
CA GLU A 85 -17.14 -0.97 45.53
C GLU A 85 -16.32 -2.27 45.57
N TYR A 86 -15.42 -2.48 44.62
CA TYR A 86 -14.49 -3.62 44.63
C TYR A 86 -13.42 -3.49 45.71
N LEU A 87 -12.86 -2.28 45.91
CA LEU A 87 -11.88 -1.99 46.96
C LEU A 87 -12.49 -2.05 48.36
N LEU A 88 -13.76 -1.65 48.52
CA LEU A 88 -14.53 -1.80 49.77
C LEU A 88 -15.08 -3.22 49.97
N GLY A 89 -14.90 -4.13 49.01
CA GLY A 89 -15.34 -5.52 49.09
C GLY A 89 -16.86 -5.72 49.06
N GLN A 90 -17.62 -4.69 48.63
CA GLN A 90 -19.08 -4.77 48.49
C GLN A 90 -19.49 -5.54 47.23
N LYS A 91 -18.72 -5.42 46.14
CA LYS A 91 -18.88 -6.25 44.94
C LYS A 91 -17.88 -7.38 44.91
N LYS A 92 -18.36 -8.61 44.71
CA LYS A 92 -17.49 -9.78 44.51
C LYS A 92 -16.98 -9.78 43.07
N LEU A 93 -15.67 -9.99 42.90
CA LEU A 93 -15.08 -10.25 41.58
C LEU A 93 -15.71 -11.52 41.02
N ASP A 94 -16.51 -11.36 39.98
CA ASP A 94 -17.22 -12.48 39.38
C ASP A 94 -16.19 -13.31 38.60
N ILE A 95 -16.05 -14.60 38.92
CA ILE A 95 -15.04 -15.51 38.35
C ILE A 95 -15.18 -15.57 36.80
N LYS A 96 -16.36 -15.23 36.28
CA LYS A 96 -16.63 -15.10 34.85
C LYS A 96 -15.90 -13.94 34.18
N VAL A 97 -15.62 -12.84 34.88
CA VAL A 97 -14.84 -11.69 34.37
C VAL A 97 -13.36 -12.06 34.28
N ILE A 98 -12.81 -12.65 35.35
CA ILE A 98 -11.43 -13.16 35.38
C ILE A 98 -11.20 -14.22 34.29
N ASN A 99 -12.16 -15.12 34.09
CA ASN A 99 -12.10 -16.12 33.03
C ASN A 99 -12.38 -15.54 31.63
N LYS A 100 -13.04 -14.38 31.53
CA LYS A 100 -13.23 -13.67 30.27
C LYS A 100 -11.92 -13.08 29.81
N ASP A 101 -11.20 -12.38 30.70
CA ASP A 101 -9.89 -11.81 30.40
C ASP A 101 -8.91 -12.92 29.97
N ASN A 102 -8.88 -14.05 30.69
CA ASN A 102 -8.05 -15.20 30.30
C ASN A 102 -8.45 -15.79 28.93
N LYS A 103 -9.76 -15.90 28.63
CA LYS A 103 -10.24 -16.39 27.33
C LYS A 103 -10.01 -15.39 26.20
N GLU A 104 -10.12 -14.09 26.49
CA GLU A 104 -9.84 -13.01 25.54
C GLU A 104 -8.33 -12.92 25.25
N ILE A 105 -7.49 -13.09 26.28
CA ILE A 105 -6.03 -13.24 26.14
C ILE A 105 -5.68 -14.51 25.35
N GLU A 106 -6.30 -15.66 25.65
CA GLU A 106 -6.11 -16.89 24.87
C GLU A 106 -6.59 -16.73 23.43
N SER A 107 -7.73 -16.07 23.21
CA SER A 107 -8.28 -15.82 21.88
C SER A 107 -7.43 -14.84 21.07
N THR A 108 -6.86 -13.81 21.69
CA THR A 108 -5.93 -12.86 21.04
C THR A 108 -4.58 -13.52 20.76
N ILE A 109 -4.09 -14.40 21.64
CA ILE A 109 -2.90 -15.23 21.38
C ILE A 109 -3.16 -16.19 20.21
N ILE A 110 -4.35 -16.82 20.17
CA ILE A 110 -4.76 -17.72 19.08
C ILE A 110 -4.94 -16.94 17.78
N GLU A 111 -5.57 -15.77 17.81
CA GLU A 111 -5.72 -14.87 16.66
C GLU A 111 -4.39 -14.33 16.18
N GLU A 112 -3.48 -13.93 17.07
CA GLU A 112 -2.10 -13.59 16.71
C GLU A 112 -1.37 -14.76 16.06
N GLN A 113 -1.53 -15.98 16.58
CA GLN A 113 -0.96 -17.18 15.96
C GLN A 113 -1.61 -17.51 14.61
N LYS A 114 -2.90 -17.21 14.45
CA LYS A 114 -3.66 -17.39 13.20
C LYS A 114 -3.29 -16.31 12.17
N ILE A 115 -3.08 -15.07 12.59
CA ILE A 115 -2.56 -13.93 11.80
C ILE A 115 -1.09 -14.17 11.42
N LYS A 116 -0.27 -14.77 12.30
CA LYS A 116 1.10 -15.23 11.97
C LYS A 116 1.10 -16.35 10.91
N LYS A 117 0.05 -17.18 10.84
CA LYS A 117 -0.14 -18.24 9.82
C LYS A 117 -0.81 -17.73 8.54
N LEU A 118 -1.76 -16.81 8.64
CA LEU A 118 -2.32 -16.01 7.55
C LEU A 118 -1.41 -14.80 7.30
N LYS A 119 -0.20 -15.05 6.78
CA LYS A 119 0.63 -13.95 6.28
C LYS A 119 -0.10 -13.30 5.10
N PHE A 120 -0.88 -12.26 5.36
CA PHE A 120 -1.33 -11.35 4.33
C PHE A 120 -0.08 -10.71 3.71
N ASP A 121 0.09 -10.86 2.40
CA ASP A 121 1.30 -10.43 1.71
C ASP A 121 1.27 -8.92 1.47
N TYR A 122 1.64 -8.15 2.49
CA TYR A 122 1.81 -6.69 2.42
C TYR A 122 2.96 -6.24 1.51
N SER A 123 3.65 -7.16 0.83
CA SER A 123 4.74 -6.80 -0.09
C SER A 123 4.28 -6.00 -1.31
N ASN A 124 2.97 -5.91 -1.57
CA ASN A 124 2.41 -5.02 -2.59
C ASN A 124 2.02 -3.63 -2.06
N ASP A 125 1.80 -3.48 -0.76
CA ASP A 125 1.33 -2.24 -0.13
C ASP A 125 2.47 -1.45 0.53
N ASP A 126 3.62 -2.07 0.78
CA ASP A 126 4.81 -1.37 1.29
C ASP A 126 5.44 -0.49 0.18
N PRO A 127 5.52 0.84 0.34
CA PRO A 127 6.15 1.74 -0.64
C PRO A 127 7.62 1.42 -0.89
N MET A 128 8.31 0.80 0.07
CA MET A 128 9.71 0.37 -0.05
C MET A 128 9.86 -0.94 -0.85
N SER A 129 8.78 -1.70 -1.06
CA SER A 129 8.80 -2.96 -1.82
C SER A 129 9.24 -2.77 -3.28
N LYS A 130 8.97 -1.59 -3.86
CA LYS A 130 9.37 -1.24 -5.23
C LYS A 130 10.90 -1.25 -5.38
N PHE A 131 11.63 -0.82 -4.36
CA PHE A 131 13.10 -0.84 -4.37
C PHE A 131 13.67 -2.27 -4.37
N ASN A 132 13.02 -3.20 -3.67
CA ASN A 132 13.41 -4.62 -3.65
C ASN A 132 13.20 -5.32 -5.00
N LYS A 133 12.21 -4.88 -5.79
CA LYS A 133 12.00 -5.36 -7.18
C LYS A 133 13.11 -4.83 -8.10
N VAL A 134 13.49 -3.56 -7.95
CA VAL A 134 14.59 -2.94 -8.71
C VAL A 134 15.94 -3.62 -8.45
N SER A 135 16.27 -3.97 -7.20
CA SER A 135 17.52 -4.68 -6.88
C SER A 135 17.58 -6.11 -7.47
N LYS A 136 16.45 -6.82 -7.52
CA LYS A 136 16.34 -8.15 -8.18
C LYS A 136 16.52 -8.06 -9.70
N ILE A 137 16.01 -7.00 -10.34
CA ILE A 137 16.17 -6.76 -11.79
C ILE A 137 17.64 -6.50 -12.13
N HIS A 138 18.36 -5.72 -11.33
CA HIS A 138 19.81 -5.50 -11.50
C HIS A 138 20.63 -6.81 -11.35
N LYS A 139 20.28 -7.66 -10.38
CA LYS A 139 20.93 -8.99 -10.22
C LYS A 139 20.69 -9.94 -11.40
N LYS A 140 19.50 -9.92 -12.02
CA LYS A 140 19.21 -10.71 -13.25
C LYS A 140 20.02 -10.21 -14.45
N LYS A 141 20.12 -8.88 -14.64
CA LYS A 141 20.94 -8.30 -15.72
C LYS A 141 22.42 -8.73 -15.61
N ASN A 142 22.98 -8.75 -14.40
CA ASN A 142 24.35 -9.20 -14.15
C ASN A 142 24.57 -10.72 -14.33
N LYS A 143 23.51 -11.54 -14.35
CA LYS A 143 23.60 -12.97 -14.68
C LYS A 143 23.49 -13.23 -16.19
N ILE A 144 22.72 -12.40 -16.92
CA ILE A 144 22.64 -12.48 -18.40
C ILE A 144 23.98 -12.08 -19.02
N SER A 145 24.69 -11.09 -18.48
CA SER A 145 25.99 -10.65 -19.00
C SER A 145 27.16 -11.60 -18.72
N LYS A 146 26.96 -12.65 -17.91
CA LYS A 146 28.00 -13.63 -17.53
C LYS A 146 27.84 -14.99 -18.22
N LYS A 147 26.91 -15.16 -19.17
CA LYS A 147 26.83 -16.40 -19.96
C LYS A 147 27.97 -16.42 -20.99
N PRO A 148 28.89 -17.41 -20.95
CA PRO A 148 29.90 -17.53 -21.99
C PRO A 148 29.22 -17.90 -23.31
N SER A 149 29.52 -17.17 -24.38
CA SER A 149 29.08 -17.48 -25.74
C SER A 149 29.59 -18.86 -26.13
N SER A 150 28.70 -19.84 -26.26
CA SER A 150 29.05 -21.13 -26.85
C SER A 150 29.43 -20.90 -28.31
N THR A 151 30.73 -20.96 -28.61
CA THR A 151 31.25 -20.91 -29.97
C THR A 151 30.80 -22.16 -30.72
N ASN A 152 29.95 -21.97 -31.73
CA ASN A 152 29.48 -23.05 -32.58
C ASN A 152 30.61 -23.42 -33.54
N LYS A 153 31.44 -24.42 -33.18
CA LYS A 153 32.48 -24.97 -34.06
C LYS A 153 31.81 -25.70 -35.22
N GLN A 154 31.68 -25.03 -36.36
CA GLN A 154 31.38 -25.67 -37.64
C GLN A 154 32.48 -26.69 -37.95
N LYS A 155 32.15 -27.98 -37.85
CA LYS A 155 33.00 -29.05 -38.37
C LYS A 155 32.96 -28.99 -39.90
N GLN A 156 34.02 -28.51 -40.53
CA GLN A 156 34.27 -28.74 -41.95
C GLN A 156 34.48 -30.24 -42.15
N LYS A 157 33.56 -30.88 -42.88
CA LYS A 157 33.74 -32.25 -43.38
C LYS A 157 34.63 -32.15 -44.62
N PHE A 158 35.90 -32.52 -44.50
CA PHE A 158 36.73 -32.83 -45.66
C PHE A 158 36.29 -34.17 -46.23
N SER A 159 35.70 -34.17 -47.42
CA SER A 159 35.50 -35.37 -48.23
C SER A 159 36.86 -35.80 -48.80
N LYS A 160 37.36 -36.95 -48.37
CA LYS A 160 38.45 -37.64 -49.05
C LYS A 160 37.84 -38.38 -50.25
N ASN A 161 38.03 -37.85 -51.45
CA ASN A 161 37.88 -38.64 -52.67
C ASN A 161 39.15 -39.48 -52.80
N SER A 162 39.04 -40.77 -52.48
CA SER A 162 39.95 -41.80 -52.99
C SER A 162 39.47 -42.13 -54.39
N PHE A 163 40.27 -41.78 -55.40
CA PHE A 163 40.12 -42.36 -56.74
C PHE A 163 41.37 -43.20 -56.94
N ASP A 164 41.17 -44.51 -56.90
CA ASP A 164 42.18 -45.50 -57.20
C ASP A 164 42.49 -45.46 -58.71
N TYR A 165 43.77 -45.48 -59.05
CA TYR A 165 44.33 -46.01 -60.29
C TYR A 165 45.75 -46.50 -60.01
#